data_AF-A0A9E8EHW0-F1
#
_entry.id   AF-A0A9E8EHW0-F1
#
_cell.length_a   1.000
_cell.length_b   1.000
_cell.length_c   1.000
_cell.angle_alpha   90.00
_cell.angle_beta   90.00
_cell.angle_gamma   90.00
#
_symmetry.space_group_name_H-M   'P 1'
#
loop_
_entity.id
_entity.type
_entity.pdbx_description
1 polymer ?
#
loop_
_entity_poly.entity_id
_entity_poly.type
_entity_poly.pdbx_seq_one_letter_code
_entity_poly.pdbx_strand_id
1 'polypeptide(L)' 'MIDIRKWILAVICPPAAILDREVGTIMLVGLLTALFWVPGVVAALFLLIQQQIQRRQPQV' A
#
# COMPACT_ATOMS: atom_id res chain seq x y z
N MET A 1 20.37 -19.39 2.51
CA MET A 1 19.89 -18.58 1.37
C MET A 1 18.68 -17.80 1.88
N ILE A 2 18.80 -16.48 2.02
CA ILE A 2 17.71 -15.65 2.56
C ILE A 2 16.83 -15.24 1.38
N ASP A 3 15.61 -15.75 1.35
CA ASP A 3 14.63 -15.48 0.30
C ASP A 3 14.08 -14.05 0.44
N ILE A 4 14.81 -13.07 -0.11
CA ILE A 4 14.44 -11.65 -0.16
C ILE A 4 13.01 -11.45 -0.72
N ARG A 5 12.58 -12.36 -1.61
CA ARG A 5 11.25 -12.39 -2.22
C ARG A 5 10.13 -12.62 -1.19
N LYS A 6 10.37 -13.43 -0.15
CA LYS A 6 9.40 -13.66 0.94
C LYS A 6 9.29 -12.45 1.85
N TRP A 7 10.39 -11.71 2.04
CA TRP A 7 10.40 -10.45 2.79
C TRP A 7 9.65 -9.34 2.08
N ILE A 8 9.88 -9.17 0.77
CA ILE A 8 9.15 -8.19 -0.05
C ILE A 8 7.65 -8.52 -0.04
N LEU A 9 7.28 -9.80 -0.20
CA LEU A 9 5.89 -10.25 -0.11
C LEU A 9 5.28 -10.10 1.30
N ALA A 10 6.06 -10.28 2.37
CA ALA A 10 5.59 -10.06 3.74
C ALA A 10 5.37 -8.57 4.07
N VAL A 11 6.12 -7.67 3.44
CA VAL A 11 5.97 -6.22 3.62
C VAL A 11 4.82 -5.67 2.77
N ILE A 12 4.60 -6.20 1.56
CA ILE A 12 3.53 -5.77 0.65
C ILE A 12 2.21 -6.50 0.91
N CYS A 13 2.27 -7.73 1.43
CA CYS A 13 1.12 -8.58 1.74
C CYS A 13 1.30 -9.24 3.14
N PRO A 14 1.38 -8.42 4.22
CA PRO A 14 1.50 -8.92 5.58
C PRO A 14 0.41 -9.91 6.00
N PRO A 15 -0.88 -9.83 5.56
CA PRO A 15 -1.88 -10.80 6.01
C PRO A 15 -1.59 -12.23 5.56
N ALA A 16 -0.91 -12.43 4.43
CA ALA A 16 -0.60 -13.77 3.91
C ALA A 16 0.40 -14.53 4.79
N ALA A 17 1.27 -13.81 5.51
CA ALA A 17 2.27 -14.41 6.40
C ALA A 17 1.68 -14.86 7.76
N ILE A 18 0.44 -14.46 8.05
CA ILE A 18 -0.22 -14.63 9.36
C ILE A 18 -1.45 -15.54 9.24
N LEU A 19 -1.73 -16.11 8.05
CA LEU A 19 -2.83 -17.05 7.83
C LEU A 19 -2.84 -18.26 8.80
N ASP A 20 -1.69 -18.59 9.39
CA ASP A 20 -1.51 -19.64 10.39
C ASP A 20 -1.76 -19.20 11.86
N ARG A 21 -2.10 -17.93 12.13
CA ARG A 21 -2.39 -17.40 13.47
C ARG A 21 -3.86 -17.00 13.61
N GLU A 22 -4.32 -16.87 14.86
CA GLU A 22 -5.67 -16.46 15.29
C GLU A 22 -6.42 -15.62 14.24
N VAL A 23 -7.63 -16.04 13.84
CA VAL A 23 -8.48 -15.34 12.84
C VAL A 23 -8.62 -13.84 13.14
N GLY A 24 -8.68 -13.47 14.42
CA GLY A 24 -8.75 -12.07 14.86
C GLY A 24 -7.52 -11.23 14.48
N THR A 25 -6.31 -11.82 14.48
CA THR A 25 -5.08 -11.10 14.12
C THR A 25 -5.01 -10.84 12.62
N ILE A 26 -5.41 -11.81 11.81
CA ILE A 26 -5.44 -11.68 10.34
C ILE A 26 -6.41 -10.55 9.94
N MET A 27 -7.60 -10.52 10.54
CA MET A 27 -8.61 -9.51 10.25
C MET A 27 -8.17 -8.10 10.67
N LEU A 28 -7.53 -7.96 11.83
CA LEU A 28 -7.00 -6.69 12.31
C LEU A 28 -5.85 -6.17 11.42
N VAL A 29 -4.90 -7.03 11.07
CA VAL A 29 -3.75 -6.66 10.21
C VAL A 29 -4.20 -6.35 8.79
N GLY A 30 -5.16 -7.12 8.25
CA GLY A 30 -5.77 -6.84 6.94
C GLY A 30 -6.49 -5.50 6.89
N LEU A 31 -7.29 -5.18 7.93
CA LEU A 31 -7.99 -3.90 8.02
C LEU A 31 -7.02 -2.73 8.21
N LEU A 32 -6.00 -2.89 9.05
CA LEU A 32 -4.98 -1.86 9.27
C LEU A 32 -4.16 -1.61 7.99
N THR A 33 -3.81 -2.67 7.27
CA THR A 33 -3.13 -2.56 5.96
C THR A 33 -4.00 -1.80 4.96
N ALA A 34 -5.29 -2.14 4.85
CA ALA A 34 -6.22 -1.43 3.97
C ALA A 34 -6.40 0.04 4.39
N LEU A 35 -6.53 0.31 5.70
CA LEU A 35 -6.68 1.66 6.25
C LEU A 35 -5.47 2.55 6.01
N PHE A 36 -4.24 2.01 5.96
CA PHE A 36 -3.03 2.78 5.63
C PHE A 36 -2.73 2.80 4.13
N TRP A 37 -3.16 1.80 3.37
CA TRP A 37 -2.94 1.72 1.92
C TRP A 37 -3.85 2.65 1.13
N VAL A 38 -5.14 2.68 1.46
CA VAL A 38 -6.14 3.55 0.80
C VAL A 38 -5.73 5.04 0.85
N PRO A 39 -5.39 5.65 2.02
CA PRO A 39 -4.97 7.04 2.04
C PRO A 39 -3.65 7.28 1.28
N GLY A 40 -2.73 6.31 1.26
CA GLY A 40 -1.48 6.40 0.48
C GLY A 40 -1.71 6.42 -1.03
N VAL A 41 -2.59 5.55 -1.53
CA VAL A 41 -2.97 5.50 -2.96
C VAL A 41 -3.74 6.76 -3.35
N VAL A 42 -4.65 7.24 -2.51
CA VAL A 42 -5.39 8.50 -2.73
C VAL A 42 -4.42 9.68 -2.79
N ALA A 43 -3.44 9.77 -1.89
CA ALA A 43 -2.43 10.83 -1.90
C ALA A 43 -1.56 10.78 -3.16
N ALA A 44 -1.14 9.58 -3.59
CA ALA A 44 -0.36 9.41 -4.82
C ALA A 44 -1.15 9.81 -6.07
N LEU A 45 -2.42 9.39 -6.17
CA LEU A 45 -3.33 9.78 -7.25
C LEU A 45 -3.55 11.30 -7.26
N PHE A 46 -3.81 11.91 -6.10
CA PHE A 46 -3.99 13.35 -5.98
C PHE A 46 -2.75 14.12 -6.47
N LEU A 47 -1.55 13.71 -6.03
CA LEU A 47 -0.29 14.31 -6.48
C LEU A 47 -0.10 14.17 -7.99
N LEU A 48 -0.40 12.99 -8.55
CA LEU A 48 -0.28 12.73 -9.99
C LEU A 48 -1.25 13.62 -10.78
N ILE A 49 -2.49 13.78 -10.31
CA ILE A 49 -3.49 14.68 -10.92
C ILE A 49 -3.02 16.14 -10.85
N GLN A 50 -2.53 16.60 -9.70
CA GLN A 50 -1.98 17.95 -9.54
C GLN A 50 -0.79 18.19 -10.48
N GLN A 51 0.12 17.23 -10.58
CA GLN A 51 1.24 17.28 -11.53
C GLN A 51 0.75 17.38 -12.99
N GLN A 52 -0.29 16.62 -13.36
CA GLN A 52 -0.88 16.68 -14.70
C GLN A 52 -1.49 18.06 -15.00
N ILE A 53 -2.21 18.65 -14.04
CA ILE A 53 -2.78 20.00 -14.18
C ILE A 53 -1.68 21.04 -14.36
N GLN A 54 -0.59 20.97 -13.59
CA GLN A 54 0.55 21.88 -13.73
C GLN A 54 1.26 21.72 -15.09
N ARG A 55 1.42 20.49 -15.59
CA ARG A 55 1.97 20.23 -16.93
C ARG A 55 1.08 20.75 -18.05
N ARG A 56 -0.23 20.89 -17.79
CA ARG A 56 -1.23 21.46 -18.71
C ARG A 56 -1.34 22.98 -18.64
N GLN A 57 -0.68 23.64 -17.68
CA GLN A 57 -0.38 25.07 -17.79
C GLN A 57 0.97 25.22 -18.50
N PRO A 58 1.00 25.30 -19.85
CA PRO A 58 2.16 25.85 -20.53
C PRO A 58 2.38 27.26 -19.97
N GLN A 59 3.58 27.50 -19.46
CA GLN A 59 4.11 28.81 -19.07
C GLN A 59 3.52 29.91 -19.97
N VAL A 60 2.77 30.83 -19.35
CA VAL A 60 2.54 32.18 -19.89
C VAL A 60 3.78 33.02 -19.64
#